data_AF-A0AAV3UL50-F1
#
_entry.id   AF-A0AAV3UL50-F1
#
_cell.length_a   1.000
_cell.length_b   1.000
_cell.length_c   1.000
_cell.angle_alpha   90.00
_cell.angle_beta   90.00
_cell.angle_gamma   90.00
#
_symmetry.space_group_name_H-M   'P 1'
#
loop_
_entity.id
_entity.type
_entity.pdbx_description
1 polymer ?
#
loop_
_entity_poly.entity_id
_entity_poly.type
_entity_poly.pdbx_seq_one_letter_code
_entity_poly.pdbx_strand_id
1 'polypeptide(L)'
;MAEVLEHYRPTDDTRPPGVYRVVGATDEITLLRVTDADGRRVATGEIHYVSPHILDSEFVRTTNPDVGFSPASAVRNALSGLYWSVRRFVS
;
A
#
# COMPACT_ATOMS: atom_id res chain seq x y z
N MET A 1 13.47 -1.13 8.53
CA MET A 1 13.23 -0.36 7.29
C MET A 1 12.11 -1.06 6.55
N ALA A 2 11.13 -0.33 6.03
CA ALA A 2 10.03 -0.96 5.30
C ALA A 2 10.52 -1.43 3.92
N GLU A 3 10.07 -2.60 3.50
CA GLU A 3 10.39 -3.18 2.20
C GLU A 3 9.22 -3.02 1.23
N VAL A 4 9.53 -2.88 -0.06
CA VAL A 4 8.51 -2.86 -1.11
C VAL A 4 7.73 -4.19 -1.07
N LEU A 5 6.41 -4.11 -1.23
CA LEU A 5 5.42 -5.18 -1.06
C LEU A 5 5.02 -5.51 0.38
N GLU A 6 5.61 -4.88 1.39
CA GLU A 6 5.11 -5.01 2.76
C GLU A 6 3.73 -4.36 2.93
N HIS A 7 2.94 -4.93 3.83
CA HIS A 7 1.57 -4.49 4.10
C HIS A 7 1.46 -3.91 5.49
N TYR A 8 0.69 -2.83 5.59
CA TYR A 8 0.51 -2.03 6.78
C TYR A 8 -0.97 -1.68 6.95
N ARG A 9 -1.42 -1.57 8.20
CA ARG A 9 -2.74 -1.06 8.56
C ARG A 9 -2.57 0.14 9.50
N PRO A 10 -3.30 1.25 9.31
CA PRO A 10 -3.27 2.36 10.24
C PRO A 10 -3.78 1.92 11.61
N THR A 11 -3.19 2.46 12.67
CA THR A 11 -3.55 2.17 14.06
C THR A 11 -4.67 3.07 14.57
N ASP A 12 -4.97 4.15 13.87
CA ASP A 12 -5.94 5.17 14.25
C ASP A 12 -6.77 5.66 13.04
N ASP A 13 -7.85 6.38 13.30
CA ASP A 13 -8.83 6.86 12.32
C ASP A 13 -8.40 8.16 11.61
N THR A 14 -7.17 8.60 11.82
CA THR A 14 -6.58 9.77 11.12
C THR A 14 -6.40 9.53 9.61
N ARG A 15 -6.49 8.27 9.17
CA ARG A 15 -6.41 7.88 7.76
C ARG A 15 -7.55 6.96 7.37
N PRO A 16 -7.87 6.88 6.07
CA PRO A 16 -8.89 5.97 5.60
C PRO A 16 -8.60 4.53 6.06
N PRO A 17 -9.58 3.84 6.64
CA PRO A 17 -9.40 2.46 7.09
C PRO A 17 -9.11 1.55 5.89
N GLY A 18 -8.15 0.63 6.05
CA GLY A 18 -7.77 -0.30 5.00
C GLY A 18 -6.38 -0.87 5.17
N VAL A 19 -5.98 -1.73 4.24
CA VAL A 19 -4.61 -2.22 4.11
C VAL A 19 -3.88 -1.36 3.08
N TYR A 20 -2.65 -1.00 3.43
CA TYR A 20 -1.72 -0.23 2.63
C TYR A 20 -0.53 -1.11 2.25
N ARG A 21 -0.06 -1.00 1.01
CA ARG A 21 1.13 -1.71 0.53
C ARG A 21 2.24 -0.72 0.22
N VAL A 22 3.44 -1.00 0.67
CA VAL A 22 4.64 -0.24 0.30
C VAL A 22 4.94 -0.46 -1.18
N VAL A 23 4.95 0.62 -1.95
CA VAL A 23 5.31 0.62 -3.39
C VAL A 23 6.62 1.36 -3.66
N GLY A 24 7.17 2.06 -2.65
CA GLY A 24 8.47 2.73 -2.72
C GLY A 24 8.97 3.08 -1.32
N ALA A 25 10.29 3.06 -1.15
CA ALA A 25 10.97 3.38 0.12
C ALA A 25 12.37 3.98 -0.17
N THR A 26 12.42 5.06 -0.95
CA THR A 26 13.68 5.77 -1.27
C THR A 26 14.00 6.82 -0.20
N ASP A 27 13.32 7.97 -0.22
CA ASP A 27 13.44 9.03 0.80
C ASP A 27 12.23 9.03 1.73
N GLU A 28 11.03 8.94 1.14
CA GLU A 28 9.76 8.76 1.83
C GLU A 28 9.14 7.41 1.47
N ILE A 29 8.32 6.89 2.38
CA ILE A 29 7.63 5.62 2.15
C ILE A 29 6.34 5.92 1.42
N THR A 30 6.22 5.33 0.22
CA THR A 30 5.04 5.45 -0.62
C THR A 30 4.12 4.27 -0.33
N LEU A 31 2.96 4.55 0.24
CA LEU A 31 1.92 3.59 0.59
C LEU A 31 0.76 3.67 -0.41
N LEU A 32 0.36 2.53 -0.96
CA LEU A 32 -0.82 2.38 -1.78
C LEU A 32 -1.93 1.72 -0.97
N ARG A 33 -3.11 2.35 -0.88
CA ARG A 33 -4.28 1.69 -0.30
C ARG A 33 -4.79 0.59 -1.23
N VAL A 34 -4.84 -0.64 -0.74
CA VAL A 34 -5.28 -1.82 -1.51
C VAL A 34 -6.63 -2.36 -1.05
N THR A 35 -7.10 -2.03 0.15
CA THR A 35 -8.45 -2.39 0.63
C THR A 35 -9.17 -1.22 1.30
N ASP A 36 -10.50 -1.33 1.39
CA ASP A 36 -11.33 -0.48 2.25
C ASP A 36 -11.44 -1.00 3.69
N ALA A 37 -12.33 -0.36 4.47
CA ALA A 37 -12.68 -0.71 5.84
C ALA A 37 -13.20 -2.16 5.98
N ASP A 38 -13.95 -2.63 4.98
CA ASP A 38 -14.54 -3.97 4.94
C ASP A 38 -13.53 -5.03 4.44
N GLY A 39 -12.31 -4.62 4.09
CA GLY A 39 -11.30 -5.49 3.51
C GLY A 39 -11.56 -5.81 2.04
N ARG A 40 -12.50 -5.13 1.38
CA ARG A 40 -12.71 -5.30 -0.07
C ARG A 40 -11.62 -4.55 -0.82
N ARG A 41 -11.18 -5.12 -1.94
CA ARG A 41 -10.18 -4.48 -2.80
C ARG A 41 -10.73 -3.19 -3.38
N VAL A 42 -9.95 -2.13 -3.25
CA VAL A 42 -10.28 -0.83 -3.83
C VAL A 42 -9.19 -0.45 -4.83
N ALA A 43 -9.60 -0.17 -6.07
CA ALA A 43 -8.71 0.30 -7.13
C ALA A 43 -8.74 1.84 -7.22
N THR A 44 -8.71 2.53 -6.08
CA THR A 44 -8.71 4.01 -6.04
C THR A 44 -7.40 4.60 -6.53
N GLY A 45 -6.30 3.84 -6.50
CA GLY A 45 -4.97 4.36 -6.80
C GLY A 45 -4.52 5.41 -5.77
N GLU A 46 -5.08 5.39 -4.56
CA GLU A 46 -4.80 6.35 -3.51
C GLU A 46 -3.41 6.08 -2.92
N ILE A 47 -2.52 7.06 -3.11
CA ILE A 47 -1.12 7.01 -2.67
C ILE A 47 -0.94 7.97 -1.48
N HIS A 48 -0.27 7.49 -0.45
CA HIS A 48 0.14 8.29 0.70
C HIS A 48 1.66 8.26 0.80
N TYR A 49 2.25 9.43 0.99
CA TYR A 49 3.65 9.58 1.33
C TYR A 49 3.74 9.75 2.84
N VAL A 50 4.50 8.87 3.50
CA VAL A 50 4.73 8.93 4.94
C VAL A 50 6.21 8.84 5.24
N SER A 51 6.65 9.56 6.25
CA SER A 51 8.02 9.40 6.75
C SER A 51 8.17 8.04 7.43
N PRO A 52 9.41 7.51 7.53
CA PRO A 52 9.66 6.26 8.24
C PRO A 52 9.19 6.29 9.71
N HIS A 53 9.26 7.45 10.35
CA HIS A 53 8.80 7.63 11.73
C HIS A 53 7.28 7.49 11.86
N ILE A 54 6.53 8.12 10.94
CA ILE A 54 5.07 8.03 10.90
C ILE A 54 4.63 6.59 10.59
N LEU A 55 5.34 5.89 9.71
CA LEU A 55 5.04 4.49 9.43
C LEU A 55 5.18 3.63 10.71
N ASP A 56 6.22 3.84 11.49
CA ASP A 56 6.47 3.07 12.71
C ASP A 56 5.47 3.38 13.84
N SER A 57 5.07 4.65 13.98
CA SER A 57 4.17 5.09 15.05
C SER A 57 2.68 4.88 14.74
N GLU A 58 2.27 5.06 13.48
CA GLU A 58 0.86 5.11 13.09
C GLU A 58 0.42 3.92 12.24
N PHE A 59 1.32 2.99 11.92
CA PHE A 59 0.99 1.78 11.19
C PHE A 59 1.54 0.53 11.85
N VAL A 60 0.74 -0.53 11.79
CA VAL A 60 1.16 -1.86 12.18
C VAL A 60 1.38 -2.72 10.94
N ARG A 61 2.51 -3.44 10.91
CA ARG A 61 2.79 -4.43 9.86
C ARG A 61 1.74 -5.53 9.94
N THR A 62 1.15 -5.86 8.81
CA THR A 62 0.11 -6.88 8.72
C THR A 62 0.47 -7.93 7.68
N THR A 63 -0.04 -9.15 7.87
CA THR A 63 0.09 -10.21 6.88
C THR A 63 -0.71 -9.84 5.64
N ASN A 64 -0.19 -10.21 4.46
CA ASN A 64 -0.86 -9.98 3.19
C ASN A 64 -2.33 -10.43 3.25
N PRO A 65 -3.32 -9.54 3.03
CA PRO A 65 -4.74 -9.91 3.07
C PRO A 65 -5.12 -11.00 2.03
N ASP A 66 -4.27 -11.25 1.03
CA ASP A 66 -4.48 -12.29 0.02
C ASP A 66 -4.12 -13.73 0.50
N VAL A 67 -3.60 -13.96 1.72
CA VAL A 67 -3.28 -15.35 2.16
C VAL A 67 -4.52 -16.25 2.33
N GLY A 68 -5.73 -15.68 2.30
CA GLY A 68 -7.00 -16.43 2.26
C GLY A 68 -7.80 -16.30 0.96
N PHE A 69 -7.44 -15.38 0.06
CA PHE A 69 -8.17 -15.11 -1.18
C PHE A 69 -7.21 -15.11 -2.36
N SER A 70 -7.16 -16.23 -3.09
CA SER A 70 -6.44 -16.32 -4.36
C SER A 70 -7.34 -15.87 -5.51
N PRO A 71 -7.09 -14.69 -6.11
CA PRO A 71 -7.25 -14.54 -7.55
C PRO A 71 -5.97 -13.91 -8.12
N ALA A 72 -4.94 -14.74 -8.31
CA ALA A 72 -3.61 -14.36 -8.77
C ALA A 72 -3.54 -13.65 -10.15
N SER A 73 -4.66 -13.56 -10.87
CA SER A 73 -4.74 -13.00 -12.23
C SER A 73 -4.87 -11.47 -12.28
N ALA A 74 -5.40 -10.82 -11.23
CA ALA A 74 -5.64 -9.37 -11.23
C ALA A 74 -4.44 -8.55 -10.70
N VAL A 75 -3.59 -9.16 -9.89
CA VAL A 75 -2.48 -8.47 -9.20
C VAL A 75 -1.37 -8.02 -10.15
N ARG A 76 -1.08 -8.81 -11.18
CA ARG A 76 0.01 -8.50 -12.14
C ARG A 76 -0.31 -7.27 -12.99
N ASN A 77 -1.54 -7.15 -13.51
CA ASN A 77 -1.93 -6.02 -14.37
C ASN A 77 -2.04 -4.70 -13.59
N ALA A 78 -2.56 -4.72 -12.36
CA ALA A 78 -2.65 -3.52 -11.53
C ALA A 78 -1.28 -3.00 -11.10
N LEU A 79 -0.34 -3.91 -10.77
CA LEU A 79 1.05 -3.56 -10.47
C LEU A 79 1.76 -2.95 -11.68
N SER A 80 1.57 -3.52 -12.87
CA SER A 80 2.13 -2.97 -14.11
C SER A 80 1.59 -1.57 -14.39
N GLY A 81 0.29 -1.33 -14.24
CA GLY A 81 -0.31 0.00 -14.44
C GLY A 81 0.23 1.05 -13.47
N LEU A 82 0.42 0.68 -12.19
CA LEU A 82 0.96 1.59 -11.18
C LEU A 82 2.46 1.87 -11.40
N TYR A 83 3.24 0.86 -11.79
CA TYR A 83 4.66 1.00 -12.13
C TYR A 83 4.87 1.98 -13.29
N TRP A 84 4.01 1.94 -14.31
CA TRP A 84 4.04 2.90 -15.42
C TRP A 84 3.67 4.33 -14.99
N SER A 85 2.80 4.49 -13.98
CA SER A 85 2.44 5.81 -13.46
C SER A 85 3.56 6.42 -12.61
N VAL A 86 4.16 5.64 -11.70
CA VAL A 86 5.27 6.10 -10.85
C VAL A 86 6.49 6.49 -11.68
N ARG A 87 6.79 5.73 -12.75
CA ARG A 87 7.88 6.08 -13.69
C ARG A 87 7.72 7.47 -14.30
N ARG A 88 6.50 8.00 -14.42
CA ARG A 88 6.25 9.31 -15.02
C ARG A 88 6.69 10.48 -14.13
N PHE A 89 6.90 10.26 -12.85
CA PHE A 89 7.31 11.30 -11.88
C PHE A 89 8.82 11.30 -11.57
N VAL A 90 9.60 10.45 -12.24
CA VAL A 90 11.07 10.36 -12.07
C VAL A 90 11.83 10.93 -13.29
N SER A 91 11.21 11.85 -14.03
CA SER A 91 11.84 12.56 -15.15
C SER A 91 12.49 13.87 -14.73
#